data_AF-F7WCQ5-F1
#
_entry.id   AF-F7WCQ5-F1
#
_cell.length_a   1.000
_cell.length_b   1.000
_cell.length_c   1.000
_cell.angle_alpha   90.00
_cell.angle_beta   90.00
_cell.angle_gamma   90.00
#
_symmetry.space_group_name_H-M   'P 1'
#
loop_
_entity.id
_entity.type
_entity.pdbx_description
1 polymer ?
#
loop_
_entity_poly.entity_id
_entity_poly.type
_entity_poly.pdbx_seq_one_letter_code
_entity_poly.pdbx_strand_id
1 'polypeptide(L)'
;MSNWEDVLATAEFAYNNSASSSTGLTPFYANYGYHPASHNHPDGAPRNPGSRLYAHWMTQVHDHAQEHLDRARQRMRDWADKKQNGGLGL
;
A
#
# COMPACT_ATOMS: atom_id res chain seq x y z
N MET A 1 -8.12 -17.09 -26.58
CA MET A 1 -8.14 -15.61 -26.63
C MET A 1 -8.29 -15.14 -25.20
N SER A 2 -7.34 -14.33 -24.72
CA SER A 2 -7.28 -13.87 -23.35
C SER A 2 -8.29 -12.73 -23.14
N ASN A 3 -9.21 -12.89 -22.21
CA ASN A 3 -10.14 -11.84 -21.71
C ASN A 3 -9.42 -10.80 -20.83
N TRP A 4 -8.13 -10.58 -21.09
CA TRP A 4 -7.25 -9.80 -20.21
C TRP A 4 -7.65 -8.32 -20.19
N GLU A 5 -8.09 -7.78 -21.33
CA GLU A 5 -8.57 -6.40 -21.47
C GLU A 5 -9.83 -6.18 -20.63
N ASP A 6 -10.75 -7.15 -20.64
CA ASP A 6 -12.01 -7.08 -19.92
C ASP A 6 -11.83 -7.15 -18.40
N VAL A 7 -10.81 -7.87 -17.92
CA VAL A 7 -10.56 -8.05 -16.47
C VAL A 7 -9.52 -7.09 -15.91
N LEU A 8 -8.83 -6.32 -16.74
CA LEU A 8 -7.72 -5.46 -16.32
C LEU A 8 -8.14 -4.48 -15.22
N ALA A 9 -9.27 -3.79 -15.42
CA ALA A 9 -9.78 -2.82 -14.45
C ALA A 9 -10.14 -3.48 -13.10
N THR A 10 -10.74 -4.68 -13.14
CA THR A 10 -11.08 -5.45 -11.93
C THR A 10 -9.83 -5.94 -11.21
N ALA A 11 -8.83 -6.42 -11.96
CA ALA A 11 -7.56 -6.88 -11.42
C ALA A 11 -6.77 -5.73 -10.76
N GLU A 12 -6.71 -4.56 -11.42
CA GLU A 12 -6.10 -3.35 -10.86
C GLU A 12 -6.80 -2.91 -9.57
N PHE A 13 -8.13 -2.85 -9.57
CA PHE A 13 -8.89 -2.46 -8.38
C PHE A 13 -8.67 -3.44 -7.22
N ALA A 14 -8.68 -4.75 -7.49
CA ALA A 14 -8.43 -5.78 -6.49
C ALA A 14 -6.99 -5.69 -5.94
N TYR A 15 -6.00 -5.49 -6.82
CA TYR A 15 -4.61 -5.34 -6.43
C TYR A 15 -4.37 -4.09 -5.58
N ASN A 16 -4.90 -2.94 -6.00
CA ASN A 16 -4.75 -1.67 -5.28
C ASN A 16 -5.52 -1.61 -3.95
N ASN A 17 -6.47 -2.53 -3.72
CA ASN A 17 -7.17 -2.72 -2.45
C ASN A 17 -6.64 -3.90 -1.61
N SER A 18 -5.67 -4.67 -2.10
CA SER A 18 -5.06 -5.75 -1.32
C SER A 18 -3.94 -5.18 -0.44
N ALA A 19 -3.83 -5.67 0.79
CA ALA A 19 -2.72 -5.29 1.67
C ALA A 19 -1.39 -5.77 1.09
N SER A 20 -0.42 -4.86 1.00
CA SER A 20 0.94 -5.21 0.62
C SER A 20 1.65 -5.85 1.81
N SER A 21 2.37 -6.95 1.58
CA SER A 21 3.14 -7.63 2.64
C SER A 21 4.26 -6.76 3.23
N SER A 22 4.73 -5.76 2.48
CA SER A 22 5.79 -4.86 2.94
C SER A 22 5.28 -3.74 3.85
N THR A 23 4.12 -3.16 3.55
CA THR A 23 3.56 -2.03 4.33
C THR A 23 2.45 -2.43 5.28
N GLY A 24 1.80 -3.58 5.07
CA GLY A 24 0.54 -3.94 5.73
C GLY A 24 -0.65 -3.07 5.32
N LEU A 25 -0.41 -2.05 4.48
CA LEU A 25 -1.42 -1.13 3.95
C LEU A 25 -1.72 -1.48 2.49
N THR A 26 -2.88 -1.05 2.04
CA THR A 26 -3.27 -1.17 0.63
C THR A 26 -2.69 0.02 -0.14
N PRO A 27 -2.31 -0.14 -1.43
CA PRO A 27 -1.81 0.96 -2.23
C PRO A 27 -2.73 2.18 -2.28
N PHE A 28 -4.04 2.00 -2.41
CA PHE A 28 -4.99 3.12 -2.37
C PHE A 28 -4.97 3.86 -1.03
N TYR A 29 -4.97 3.12 0.08
CA TYR A 29 -4.91 3.75 1.39
C TYR A 29 -3.59 4.47 1.62
N ALA A 30 -2.47 3.89 1.16
CA ALA A 30 -1.16 4.52 1.28
C ALA A 30 -1.04 5.82 0.47
N ASN A 31 -1.72 5.92 -0.68
CA ASN A 31 -1.66 7.08 -1.56
C ASN A 31 -2.69 8.18 -1.20
N TYR A 32 -3.88 7.78 -0.75
CA TYR A 32 -5.00 8.71 -0.54
C TYR A 32 -5.46 8.82 0.91
N GLY A 33 -4.99 7.94 1.81
CA GLY A 33 -5.39 7.92 3.21
C GLY A 33 -6.80 7.39 3.46
N TYR A 34 -7.47 6.86 2.43
CA TYR A 34 -8.78 6.22 2.50
C TYR A 34 -8.91 5.13 1.42
N HIS A 35 -9.86 4.22 1.62
CA HIS A 35 -10.26 3.22 0.62
C HIS A 35 -11.41 3.76 -0.23
N PRO A 36 -11.33 3.71 -1.57
CA PRO A 36 -12.48 4.03 -2.40
C PRO A 36 -13.60 3.02 -2.13
N ALA A 37 -14.80 3.52 -1.79
CA ALA A 37 -15.97 2.65 -1.64
C ALA A 37 -16.33 2.05 -3.01
N SER A 38 -16.64 0.75 -3.07
CA SER A 38 -17.00 0.09 -4.33
C SER A 38 -18.34 0.58 -4.93
N HIS A 39 -19.07 1.43 -4.21
CA HIS A 39 -20.34 2.01 -4.63
C HIS A 39 -20.30 3.53 -4.41
N ASN A 40 -20.46 4.26 -5.52
CA ASN A 40 -20.66 5.72 -5.70
C ASN A 40 -20.43 6.62 -4.47
N HIS A 41 -19.37 7.43 -4.51
CA HIS A 41 -19.30 8.63 -3.68
C HIS A 41 -20.37 9.64 -4.16
N PRO A 42 -21.09 10.34 -3.26
CA PRO A 42 -22.07 11.34 -3.66
C PRO A 42 -21.39 12.48 -4.45
N ASP A 43 -21.99 12.85 -5.57
CA ASP A 43 -21.57 13.98 -6.41
C ASP A 43 -21.61 15.29 -5.61
N GLY A 44 -20.45 15.80 -5.21
CA GLY A 44 -20.33 17.09 -4.53
C GLY A 44 -18.89 17.52 -4.32
N ALA A 45 -18.59 18.77 -4.65
CA ALA A 45 -17.27 19.36 -4.40
C ALA A 45 -16.94 19.35 -2.89
N PRO A 46 -15.71 19.00 -2.47
CA PRO A 46 -15.33 19.05 -1.06
C PRO A 46 -15.34 20.50 -0.56
N ARG A 47 -16.30 20.83 0.31
CA ARG A 47 -16.44 22.16 0.93
C ARG A 47 -15.59 22.20 2.21
N ASN A 48 -14.35 22.68 2.10
CA ASN A 48 -13.25 22.38 3.02
C ASN A 48 -12.93 23.51 4.05
N PRO A 49 -13.03 23.20 5.36
CA PRO A 49 -12.14 23.69 6.42
C PRO A 49 -11.19 22.62 7.00
N GLY A 50 -11.28 21.35 6.55
CA GLY A 50 -10.48 20.20 7.01
C GLY A 50 -9.15 19.93 6.30
N SER A 51 -8.62 20.81 5.45
CA SER A 51 -7.39 20.59 4.66
C SER A 51 -6.16 20.35 5.54
N ARG A 52 -6.02 21.09 6.65
CA ARG A 52 -4.92 20.90 7.61
C ARG A 52 -5.05 19.56 8.36
N LEU A 53 -6.27 19.16 8.70
CA LEU A 53 -6.55 17.88 9.35
C LEU A 53 -6.25 16.71 8.40
N TYR A 54 -6.60 16.84 7.12
CA TYR A 54 -6.26 15.87 6.08
C TYR A 54 -4.75 15.77 5.85
N ALA A 55 -4.03 16.89 5.75
CA ALA A 55 -2.58 16.87 5.59
C ALA A 55 -1.89 16.19 6.77
N HIS A 56 -2.30 16.52 8.01
CA HIS A 56 -1.78 15.87 9.22
C HIS A 56 -2.05 14.36 9.23
N TRP A 57 -3.27 13.94 8.87
CA TRP A 57 -3.62 12.53 8.74
C TRP A 57 -2.78 11.81 7.68
N MET A 58 -2.61 12.42 6.50
CA MET A 58 -1.79 11.86 5.42
C MET A 58 -0.32 11.71 5.84
N THR A 59 0.23 12.67 6.58
CA THR A 59 1.58 12.54 7.17
C THR A 59 1.66 11.30 8.05
N GLN A 60 0.69 11.07 8.94
CA GLN A 60 0.69 9.87 9.80
C GLN A 60 0.60 8.56 9.01
N VAL A 61 -0.23 8.52 7.96
CA VAL A 61 -0.32 7.34 7.07
C VAL A 61 1.02 7.06 6.39
N HIS A 62 1.71 8.11 5.92
CA HIS A 62 3.02 7.98 5.31
C HIS A 62 4.11 7.55 6.29
N ASP A 63 4.12 8.11 7.51
CA ASP A 63 5.07 7.73 8.56
C ASP A 63 4.93 6.23 8.91
N HIS A 64 3.70 5.75 9.08
CA HIS A 64 3.42 4.33 9.28
C HIS A 64 3.91 3.48 8.09
N ALA A 65 3.60 3.90 6.85
CA ALA A 65 4.03 3.17 5.67
C ALA A 65 5.56 3.05 5.59
N GLN A 66 6.29 4.12 5.92
CA GLN A 66 7.75 4.13 5.98
C GLN A 66 8.27 3.16 7.05
N GLU A 67 7.72 3.18 8.25
CA GLU A 67 8.13 2.26 9.32
C GLU A 67 7.96 0.80 8.90
N HIS A 68 6.84 0.46 8.27
CA HIS A 68 6.61 -0.88 7.78
C HIS A 68 7.59 -1.29 6.66
N LEU A 69 7.91 -0.38 5.73
CA LEU A 69 8.92 -0.62 4.70
C LEU A 69 10.30 -0.90 5.30
N ASP A 70 10.70 -0.15 6.32
CA ASP A 70 12.00 -0.35 6.97
C ASP A 70 12.07 -1.67 7.72
N ARG A 71 10.98 -2.06 8.40
CA ARG A 71 10.86 -3.40 9.01
C ARG A 71 10.93 -4.50 7.94
N ALA A 72 10.26 -4.33 6.81
CA ALA A 72 10.31 -5.30 5.71
C ALA A 72 11.73 -5.42 5.12
N ARG A 73 12.43 -4.30 4.94
CA ARG A 73 13.83 -4.27 4.49
C ARG A 73 14.76 -4.98 5.47
N GLN A 74 14.60 -4.77 6.77
CA GLN A 74 15.39 -5.46 7.81
C GLN A 74 15.20 -6.98 7.72
N ARG A 75 13.95 -7.47 7.66
CA ARG A 75 13.67 -8.92 7.51
C ARG A 75 14.30 -9.51 6.25
N MET A 76 14.25 -8.79 5.13
CA MET A 76 14.88 -9.25 3.87
C MET A 76 16.40 -9.34 4.00
N ARG A 77 17.04 -8.40 4.71
CA ARG A 77 18.48 -8.44 4.99
C ARG A 77 18.84 -9.63 5.86
N ASP A 78 18.15 -9.82 7.00
CA ASP A 78 18.41 -10.93 7.91
C ASP A 78 18.30 -12.30 7.20
N TRP A 79 17.31 -12.43 6.32
CA TRP A 79 17.12 -13.64 5.52
C TRP A 79 18.25 -13.84 4.49
N ALA A 80 18.67 -12.78 3.80
CA ALA A 80 19.77 -12.82 2.85
C ALA A 80 21.10 -13.15 3.53
N ASP A 81 21.40 -12.53 4.66
CA ASP A 81 22.61 -12.77 5.46
C ASP A 81 22.66 -14.22 5.96
N LYS A 82 21.53 -14.75 6.46
CA LYS A 82 21.43 -16.16 6.85
C LYS A 82 21.71 -17.10 5.66
N LYS A 83 21.18 -16.79 4.48
CA LYS A 83 21.43 -17.58 3.27
C LYS A 83 22.90 -17.52 2.83
N GLN A 84 23.53 -16.35 2.92
CA GLN A 84 24.94 -16.17 2.56
C GLN A 84 25.87 -16.92 3.52
N ASN A 85 25.64 -16.83 4.84
CA ASN A 85 26.44 -17.54 5.83
C ASN A 85 26.23 -19.07 5.81
N GLY A 86 25.03 -19.54 5.45
CA GLY A 86 24.77 -20.97 5.29
C GLY A 86 25.37 -21.59 4.01
N GLY A 87 25.72 -20.77 3.02
CA GLY A 87 26.33 -21.21 1.76
C GLY A 87 27.86 -21.29 1.76
N LEU A 88 28.53 -20.72 2.78
CA LEU A 88 29.99 -20.74 2.94
C LEU A 88 30.50 -21.91 3.82
N GLY A 89 29.60 -22.83 4.20
CA GLY A 89 29.88 -23.97 5.08
C GLY A 89 29.96 -25.33 4.39
N LEU A 90 30.30 -25.39 3.10
CA LEU A 90 30.57 -26.64 2.35
C LEU A 90 31.93 -26.57 1.65
#